data_AF-A0A3N0VZQ2-F1
#
_entry.id   AF-A0A3N0VZQ2-F1
#
_cell.length_a   1.000
_cell.length_b   1.000
_cell.length_c   1.000
_cell.angle_alpha   90.00
_cell.angle_beta   90.00
_cell.angle_gamma   90.00
#
_symmetry.space_group_name_H-M   'P 1'
#
loop_
_entity.id
_entity.type
_entity.pdbx_description
1 polymer ?
#
loop_
_entity_poly.entity_id
_entity_poly.type
_entity_poly.pdbx_seq_one_letter_code
_entity_poly.pdbx_strand_id
1 'polypeptide(L)'
;MKTFNFNQTGGFKLVTEILAGLQDAYSIYSGVARMAGEKAIVSGCEDLGVNVGDGYVIINGELLEFKGSVKQSTVIIKEENTQAAFEDGSIKPFEKYRYATFGYSTSAYTWSDFKRVTPLNTIEDRLSKLEKIAKPILEGNSPILFLKPANEIPPGYEEWTGSAGRTLVGRDPSDSDFSVLGATGGSKTSTIQKMNLPQVKIGTSIYTNGGRLVDDTGPMDNIGTTPNGTQIETEVLGLSEPLKTLDPYRIVNYIIYKG
;
A
#
# COMPACT_ATOMS: atom_id res chain seq x y z
N MET A 1 18.88 28.95 -28.30
CA MET A 1 18.02 29.08 -29.50
C MET A 1 18.69 30.07 -30.45
N LYS A 2 18.88 29.71 -31.72
CA LYS A 2 19.40 30.64 -32.73
C LYS A 2 18.22 31.44 -33.28
N THR A 3 18.37 32.76 -33.41
CA THR A 3 17.35 33.64 -33.98
C THR A 3 17.87 34.22 -35.27
N PHE A 4 17.14 34.01 -36.36
CA PHE A 4 17.51 34.53 -37.68
C PHE A 4 16.61 35.72 -38.02
N ASN A 5 17.22 36.88 -38.28
CA ASN A 5 16.48 38.06 -38.73
C ASN A 5 16.41 38.07 -40.26
N PHE A 6 15.28 37.57 -40.80
CA PHE A 6 15.01 37.47 -42.23
C PHE A 6 14.53 38.78 -42.85
N ASN A 7 14.03 39.72 -42.05
CA ASN A 7 13.46 40.98 -42.54
C ASN A 7 14.41 42.14 -42.25
N GLN A 8 15.49 42.22 -43.05
CA GLN A 8 16.49 43.28 -42.95
C GLN A 8 16.43 44.25 -44.13
N THR A 9 16.65 45.53 -43.82
CA THR A 9 16.81 46.58 -44.82
C THR A 9 18.04 46.28 -45.68
N GLY A 10 17.87 46.13 -46.99
CA GLY A 10 18.92 45.67 -47.93
C GLY A 10 18.74 44.24 -48.46
N GLY A 11 17.72 43.51 -47.97
CA GLY A 11 17.41 42.16 -48.41
C GLY A 11 18.22 41.09 -47.67
N PHE A 12 17.69 39.86 -47.67
CA PHE A 12 18.32 38.72 -46.99
C PHE A 12 18.80 37.69 -48.02
N LYS A 13 20.08 37.32 -47.95
CA LYS A 13 20.66 36.34 -48.88
C LYS A 13 20.28 34.93 -48.44
N LEU A 14 19.30 34.31 -49.09
CA LEU A 14 18.92 32.93 -48.83
C LEU A 14 19.97 31.97 -49.44
N VAL A 15 20.88 31.47 -48.61
CA VAL A 15 21.89 30.48 -48.99
C VAL A 15 21.74 29.20 -48.18
N THR A 16 22.25 28.09 -48.71
CA THR A 16 22.16 26.75 -48.09
C THR A 16 22.72 26.70 -46.67
N GLU A 17 23.76 27.47 -46.37
CA GLU A 17 24.35 27.57 -45.03
C GLU A 17 23.35 28.09 -43.99
N ILE A 18 22.49 29.04 -44.35
CA ILE A 18 21.47 29.59 -43.44
C ILE A 18 20.35 28.58 -43.21
N LEU A 19 19.96 27.85 -44.25
CA LEU A 19 18.97 26.77 -44.14
C LEU A 19 19.49 25.61 -43.29
N ALA A 20 20.78 25.28 -43.37
CA ALA A 20 21.43 24.34 -42.46
C ALA A 20 21.44 24.87 -41.02
N GLY A 21 21.75 26.15 -40.83
CA GLY A 21 21.66 26.82 -39.53
C GLY A 21 20.26 26.79 -38.91
N LEU A 22 19.20 26.85 -39.73
CA LEU A 22 17.82 26.66 -39.29
C LEU A 22 17.57 25.21 -38.85
N GLN A 23 17.98 24.21 -39.62
CA GLN A 23 17.84 22.80 -39.23
C GLN A 23 18.56 22.50 -37.90
N ASP A 24 19.77 23.02 -37.70
CA ASP A 24 20.49 22.93 -36.43
C ASP A 24 19.72 23.60 -35.28
N ALA A 25 19.02 24.71 -35.54
CA ALA A 25 18.27 25.41 -34.50
C ALA A 25 17.12 24.56 -33.95
N TYR A 26 16.49 23.71 -34.78
CA TYR A 26 15.42 22.79 -34.35
C TYR A 26 15.95 21.57 -33.59
N SER A 27 17.25 21.26 -33.68
CA SER A 27 17.84 20.13 -32.96
C SER A 27 17.73 20.26 -31.43
N ILE A 28 17.58 21.47 -30.90
CA ILE A 28 17.41 21.72 -29.45
C ILE A 28 16.19 20.98 -28.87
N TYR A 29 15.13 20.79 -29.65
CA TYR A 29 13.93 20.08 -29.22
C TYR A 29 14.20 18.59 -28.97
N SER A 30 15.17 18.00 -29.68
CA SER A 30 15.62 16.63 -29.39
C SER A 30 16.27 16.51 -28.01
N GLY A 31 16.95 17.57 -27.54
CA GLY A 31 17.52 17.62 -26.20
C GLY A 31 16.47 17.59 -25.10
N VAL A 32 15.37 18.33 -25.26
CA VAL A 32 14.23 18.32 -24.33
C VAL A 32 13.51 16.98 -24.36
N ALA A 33 13.34 16.39 -25.56
CA ALA A 33 12.70 15.09 -25.72
C ALA A 33 13.43 13.99 -24.93
N ARG A 34 14.76 14.01 -24.86
CA ARG A 34 15.55 13.03 -24.07
C ARG A 34 15.17 12.94 -22.59
N MET A 35 14.55 13.97 -22.01
CA MET A 35 14.07 13.91 -20.62
C MET A 35 12.97 12.87 -20.41
N ALA A 36 12.22 12.51 -21.45
CA ALA A 36 11.21 11.47 -21.38
C ALA A 36 11.79 10.05 -21.22
N GLY A 37 13.07 9.86 -21.51
CA GLY A 37 13.76 8.57 -21.45
C GLY A 37 13.71 7.77 -22.76
N GLU A 38 14.45 6.67 -22.77
CA GLU A 38 14.54 5.76 -23.91
C GLU A 38 13.27 4.92 -24.06
N LYS A 39 12.82 4.69 -25.30
CA LYS A 39 11.55 4.01 -25.62
C LYS A 39 10.33 4.68 -24.98
N ALA A 40 10.35 6.01 -24.86
CA ALA A 40 9.22 6.75 -24.30
C ALA A 40 8.18 7.09 -25.38
N ILE A 41 6.89 6.95 -25.05
CA ILE A 41 5.78 7.48 -25.85
C ILE A 41 5.45 8.87 -25.32
N VAL A 42 5.71 9.91 -26.12
CA VAL A 42 5.57 11.32 -25.74
C VAL A 42 4.13 11.78 -25.93
N SER A 43 3.50 11.41 -27.05
CA SER A 43 2.11 11.73 -27.37
C SER A 43 1.55 10.79 -28.43
N GLY A 44 0.23 10.73 -28.57
CA GLY A 44 -0.43 9.84 -29.53
C GLY A 44 -0.21 8.37 -29.20
N CYS A 45 -0.06 7.49 -30.19
CA CYS A 45 0.09 6.04 -30.01
C CYS A 45 -1.02 5.42 -29.14
N GLU A 46 -2.25 5.91 -29.31
CA GLU A 46 -3.41 5.41 -28.57
C GLU A 46 -3.81 4.03 -29.09
N ASP A 47 -4.16 3.13 -28.17
CA ASP A 47 -4.62 1.79 -28.51
C ASP A 47 -6.08 1.84 -28.96
N LEU A 48 -6.33 1.58 -30.25
CA LEU A 48 -7.65 1.54 -30.86
C LEU A 48 -8.14 0.08 -31.01
N GLY A 49 -7.61 -0.84 -30.20
CA GLY A 49 -7.93 -2.26 -30.19
C GLY A 49 -7.02 -3.07 -31.12
N VAL A 50 -7.33 -3.08 -32.42
CA VAL A 50 -6.54 -3.81 -33.43
C VAL A 50 -5.38 -2.96 -33.95
N ASN A 51 -5.56 -1.64 -33.95
CA ASN A 51 -4.57 -0.68 -34.43
C ASN A 51 -4.05 0.17 -33.29
N VAL A 52 -2.84 0.69 -33.44
CA VAL A 52 -2.35 1.82 -32.64
C VAL A 52 -2.34 3.04 -33.54
N GLY A 53 -2.84 4.16 -33.04
CA GLY A 53 -2.85 5.44 -33.77
C GLY A 53 -1.45 6.04 -33.94
N ASP A 54 -1.37 7.12 -34.72
CA ASP A 54 -0.14 7.87 -34.90
C ASP A 54 0.29 8.58 -33.61
N GLY A 55 1.57 8.91 -33.49
CA GLY A 55 2.09 9.60 -32.32
C GLY A 55 3.57 9.95 -32.44
N TYR A 56 4.21 10.11 -31.28
CA TYR A 56 5.62 10.45 -31.19
C TYR A 56 6.30 9.60 -30.12
N VAL A 57 7.42 8.99 -30.50
CA VAL A 57 8.21 8.10 -29.66
C VAL A 57 9.66 8.51 -29.65
N ILE A 58 10.38 8.13 -28.60
CA ILE A 58 11.82 8.34 -28.50
C ILE A 58 12.53 7.01 -28.61
N ILE A 59 13.48 6.91 -29.55
CA ILE A 59 14.33 5.74 -29.75
C ILE A 59 15.75 6.23 -29.98
N ASN A 60 16.72 5.65 -29.27
CA ASN A 60 18.12 6.07 -29.25
C ASN A 60 18.31 7.57 -28.98
N GLY A 61 17.47 8.14 -28.11
CA GLY A 61 17.49 9.57 -27.79
C GLY A 61 17.10 10.52 -28.94
N GLU A 62 16.45 10.01 -29.98
CA GLU A 62 15.87 10.77 -31.10
C GLU A 62 14.35 10.73 -31.02
N LEU A 63 13.70 11.89 -31.20
CA LEU A 63 12.25 12.00 -31.29
C LEU A 63 11.81 11.66 -32.71
N LEU A 64 11.04 10.58 -32.86
CA LEU A 64 10.55 10.09 -34.13
C LEU A 64 9.03 10.12 -34.15
N GLU A 65 8.46 10.48 -35.29
CA GLU A 65 7.05 10.25 -35.56
C GLU A 65 6.79 8.74 -35.57
N PHE A 66 5.75 8.30 -34.88
CA PHE A 66 5.26 6.94 -34.93
C PHE A 66 4.08 6.89 -35.88
N LYS A 67 4.24 6.20 -37.01
CA LYS A 67 3.14 5.90 -37.93
C LYS A 67 2.42 4.65 -37.44
N GLY A 68 1.19 4.86 -37.01
CA GLY A 68 0.26 3.86 -36.55
C GLY A 68 -0.01 2.79 -37.59
N SER A 69 -0.28 1.59 -37.11
CA SER A 69 -0.61 0.43 -37.95
C SER A 69 -1.30 -0.64 -37.10
N VAL A 70 -1.55 -1.79 -37.71
CA VAL A 70 -2.00 -2.99 -36.99
C VAL A 70 -0.98 -3.30 -35.90
N LYS A 71 -1.47 -3.51 -34.68
CA LYS A 71 -0.65 -3.73 -33.49
C LYS A 71 0.26 -4.95 -33.67
N GLN A 72 1.56 -4.76 -33.49
CA GLN A 72 2.57 -5.83 -33.52
C GLN A 72 3.40 -5.81 -32.23
N SER A 73 4.21 -6.85 -32.04
CA SER A 73 5.11 -6.97 -30.89
C SER A 73 6.38 -6.13 -31.01
N THR A 74 6.72 -5.66 -32.22
CA THR A 74 8.00 -5.00 -32.51
C THR A 74 7.84 -3.75 -33.37
N VAL A 75 8.67 -2.76 -33.09
CA VAL A 75 8.75 -1.46 -33.77
C VAL A 75 10.10 -1.34 -34.45
N ILE A 76 10.10 -0.79 -35.66
CA ILE A 76 11.31 -0.52 -36.45
C ILE A 76 11.37 0.95 -36.84
N ILE A 77 12.58 1.44 -37.07
CA ILE A 77 12.80 2.76 -37.68
C ILE A 77 12.91 2.55 -39.19
N LYS A 78 12.04 3.20 -39.95
CA LYS A 78 12.13 3.28 -41.41
C LYS A 78 12.77 4.60 -41.81
N GLU A 79 13.51 4.56 -42.91
CA GLU A 79 14.13 5.72 -43.53
C GLU A 79 13.71 5.77 -45.00
N GLU A 80 13.07 6.85 -45.40
CA GLU A 80 12.67 7.13 -46.78
C GLU A 80 13.47 8.32 -47.29
N ASN A 81 14.09 8.17 -48.46
CA ASN A 81 14.83 9.24 -49.12
C ASN A 81 14.07 9.65 -50.39
N THR A 82 13.54 10.87 -50.43
CA THR A 82 12.90 11.45 -51.61
C THR A 82 13.95 12.13 -52.49
N GLN A 83 13.87 11.88 -53.80
CA GLN A 83 14.79 12.43 -54.78
C GLN A 83 14.15 13.63 -55.50
N ALA A 84 14.96 14.64 -55.82
CA ALA A 84 14.55 15.78 -56.64
C ALA A 84 15.47 15.90 -57.86
N ALA A 85 14.89 16.33 -58.98
CA ALA A 85 15.64 16.75 -60.15
C ALA A 85 16.10 18.21 -59.97
N PHE A 86 17.38 18.46 -60.23
CA PHE A 86 17.99 19.78 -60.13
C PHE A 86 18.02 20.44 -61.51
N GLU A 87 18.22 21.76 -61.55
CA GLU A 87 18.25 22.58 -62.79
C GLU A 87 19.32 22.10 -63.81
N ASP A 88 20.33 21.37 -63.35
CA ASP A 88 21.37 20.75 -64.18
C ASP A 88 20.96 19.39 -64.79
N GLY A 89 19.72 18.95 -64.56
CA GLY A 89 19.19 17.65 -64.98
C GLY A 89 19.61 16.47 -64.11
N SER A 90 20.42 16.69 -63.06
CA SER A 90 20.82 15.63 -62.13
C SER A 90 19.72 15.32 -61.11
N ILE A 91 19.56 14.04 -60.77
CA ILE A 91 18.66 13.60 -59.70
C ILE A 91 19.50 13.36 -58.45
N LYS A 92 19.20 14.06 -57.37
CA LYS A 92 19.90 13.92 -56.08
C LYS A 92 18.89 13.76 -54.94
N PRO A 93 19.23 13.06 -53.85
CA PRO A 93 18.38 12.99 -52.67
C PRO A 93 18.19 14.41 -52.09
N PHE A 94 16.94 14.76 -51.81
CA PHE A 94 16.53 16.08 -51.34
C PHE A 94 16.05 16.05 -49.89
N GLU A 95 15.31 15.03 -49.50
CA GLU A 95 14.77 14.90 -48.15
C GLU A 95 14.96 13.46 -47.65
N LYS A 96 15.32 13.38 -46.36
CA LYS A 96 15.47 12.14 -45.62
C LYS A 96 14.46 12.17 -44.48
N TYR A 97 13.52 11.24 -44.51
CA TYR A 97 12.46 11.15 -43.52
C TYR A 97 12.58 9.84 -42.75
N ARG A 98 12.77 9.95 -41.43
CA ARG A 98 12.89 8.81 -40.51
C ARG A 98 11.70 8.80 -39.58
N TYR A 99 11.05 7.64 -39.47
CA TYR A 99 9.88 7.45 -38.61
C TYR A 99 9.87 6.04 -38.04
N ALA A 100 9.22 5.88 -36.89
CA ALA A 100 8.97 4.60 -36.27
C ALA A 100 7.63 4.02 -36.75
N THR A 101 7.56 2.72 -36.95
CA THR A 101 6.29 2.02 -37.23
C THR A 101 6.40 0.55 -36.84
N PHE A 102 5.29 -0.15 -36.76
CA PHE A 102 5.29 -1.59 -36.53
C PHE A 102 5.94 -2.33 -37.71
N GLY A 103 6.76 -3.32 -37.39
CA GLY A 103 7.41 -4.16 -38.39
C GLY A 103 8.48 -5.05 -37.78
N TYR A 104 8.98 -5.98 -38.59
CA TYR A 104 9.97 -6.96 -38.18
C TYR A 104 11.34 -6.64 -38.80
N SER A 105 12.39 -6.66 -37.98
CA SER A 105 13.79 -6.49 -38.40
C SER A 105 14.71 -7.10 -37.35
N THR A 106 15.97 -7.35 -37.70
CA THR A 106 17.02 -7.76 -36.75
C THR A 106 17.33 -6.69 -35.71
N SER A 107 17.08 -5.42 -36.03
CA SER A 107 17.28 -4.26 -35.14
C SER A 107 15.95 -3.70 -34.62
N ALA A 108 14.92 -4.55 -34.48
CA ALA A 108 13.62 -4.12 -34.00
C ALA A 108 13.57 -3.95 -32.47
N TYR A 109 12.71 -3.05 -32.01
CA TYR A 109 12.51 -2.73 -30.60
C TYR A 109 11.20 -3.32 -30.12
N THR A 110 11.20 -3.97 -28.95
CA THR A 110 9.99 -4.58 -28.38
C THR A 110 8.97 -3.51 -27.99
N TRP A 111 7.73 -3.59 -28.48
CA TRP A 111 6.69 -2.61 -28.19
C TRP A 111 6.32 -2.55 -26.70
N SER A 112 6.38 -3.66 -25.97
CA SER A 112 6.08 -3.70 -24.53
C SER A 112 7.06 -2.89 -23.67
N ASP A 113 8.26 -2.63 -24.19
CA ASP A 113 9.26 -1.81 -23.51
C ASP A 113 8.89 -0.33 -23.59
N PHE A 114 8.05 0.06 -24.56
CA PHE A 114 7.63 1.44 -24.71
C PHE A 114 6.69 1.84 -23.59
N LYS A 115 7.01 2.92 -22.88
CA LYS A 115 6.21 3.43 -21.77
C LYS A 115 5.75 4.85 -22.07
N ARG A 116 4.47 5.12 -21.79
CA ARG A 116 3.91 6.46 -21.91
C ARG A 116 4.46 7.36 -20.81
N VAL A 117 4.94 8.53 -21.20
CA VAL A 117 5.40 9.55 -20.27
C VAL A 117 4.21 10.01 -19.45
N THR A 118 4.35 9.93 -18.12
CA THR A 118 3.33 10.49 -17.22
C THR A 118 3.45 12.01 -17.26
N PRO A 119 2.35 12.75 -17.49
CA PRO A 119 2.37 14.21 -17.46
C PRO A 119 2.93 14.72 -16.13
N LEU A 120 3.89 15.66 -16.16
CA LEU A 120 4.59 16.14 -14.97
C LEU A 120 3.64 16.69 -13.90
N ASN A 121 2.56 17.36 -14.33
CA ASN A 121 1.51 17.87 -13.45
C ASN A 121 0.73 16.77 -12.70
N THR A 122 0.76 15.52 -13.15
CA THR A 122 0.12 14.38 -12.46
C THR A 122 1.07 13.63 -11.53
N ILE A 123 2.39 13.88 -11.65
CA ILE A 123 3.40 13.24 -10.78
C ILE A 123 3.27 13.78 -9.36
N GLU A 124 3.05 15.08 -9.19
CA GLU A 124 2.83 15.70 -7.88
C GLU A 124 1.64 15.09 -7.15
N ASP A 125 0.53 14.86 -7.85
CA ASP A 125 -0.64 14.20 -7.26
C ASP A 125 -0.35 12.76 -6.81
N ARG A 126 0.42 12.01 -7.61
CA ARG A 126 0.83 10.64 -7.25
C ARG A 126 1.77 10.64 -6.05
N LEU A 127 2.72 11.56 -6.02
CA LEU A 127 3.65 11.71 -4.91
C LEU A 127 2.90 12.11 -3.63
N SER A 128 2.02 13.12 -3.69
CA SER A 128 1.20 13.53 -2.55
C SER A 128 0.33 12.40 -2.00
N LYS A 129 -0.21 11.54 -2.88
CA LYS A 129 -0.96 10.35 -2.44
C LYS A 129 -0.08 9.35 -1.70
N LEU A 130 1.10 9.05 -2.24
CA LEU A 130 2.06 8.15 -1.59
C LEU A 130 2.55 8.71 -0.25
N GLU A 131 2.87 10.00 -0.20
CA GLU A 131 3.26 10.69 1.03
C GLU A 131 2.16 10.62 2.08
N LYS A 132 0.89 10.87 1.72
CA LYS A 132 -0.23 10.76 2.68
C LYS A 132 -0.41 9.35 3.24
N ILE A 133 -0.18 8.31 2.43
CA ILE A 133 -0.27 6.91 2.87
C ILE A 133 0.94 6.53 3.73
N ALA A 134 2.14 6.99 3.37
CA ALA A 134 3.37 6.65 4.08
C ALA A 134 3.54 7.46 5.37
N LYS A 135 3.02 8.69 5.44
CA LYS A 135 3.22 9.61 6.57
C LYS A 135 2.88 9.02 7.95
N PRO A 136 1.76 8.30 8.15
CA PRO A 136 1.51 7.63 9.43
C PRO A 136 2.59 6.61 9.82
N ILE A 137 3.19 5.93 8.85
CA ILE A 137 4.26 4.95 9.09
C ILE A 137 5.60 5.65 9.36
N LEU A 138 5.93 6.67 8.55
CA LEU A 138 7.21 7.38 8.61
C LEU A 138 7.29 8.32 9.83
N GLU A 139 6.20 9.04 10.14
CA GLU A 139 6.17 10.10 11.16
C GLU A 139 5.16 9.82 12.29
N GLY A 140 4.17 8.96 12.05
CA GLY A 140 3.02 8.79 12.95
C GLY A 140 3.25 7.81 14.10
N ASN A 141 4.48 7.33 14.32
CA ASN A 141 4.79 6.35 15.35
C ASN A 141 3.86 5.12 15.30
N SER A 142 3.57 4.63 14.09
CA SER A 142 2.59 3.57 13.84
C SER A 142 3.23 2.18 13.86
N PRO A 143 3.14 1.42 14.96
CA PRO A 143 3.58 0.04 14.96
C PRO A 143 2.72 -0.82 14.04
N ILE A 144 3.35 -1.70 13.28
CA ILE A 144 2.72 -2.61 12.33
C ILE A 144 2.85 -4.05 12.85
N LEU A 145 1.82 -4.86 12.64
CA LEU A 145 1.83 -6.28 12.97
C LEU A 145 2.91 -7.03 12.18
N PHE A 146 3.72 -7.80 12.89
CA PHE A 146 4.78 -8.63 12.32
C PHE A 146 4.65 -10.08 12.80
N LEU A 147 4.29 -10.96 11.87
CA LEU A 147 3.97 -12.37 12.13
C LEU A 147 5.20 -13.29 12.11
N LYS A 148 6.38 -12.72 12.22
CA LYS A 148 7.69 -13.37 12.11
C LYS A 148 8.55 -13.10 13.34
N PRO A 149 9.57 -13.93 13.62
CA PRO A 149 10.45 -13.73 14.76
C PRO A 149 11.29 -12.45 14.61
N ALA A 150 11.74 -11.89 15.75
CA ALA A 150 12.43 -10.59 15.79
C ALA A 150 13.76 -10.55 15.00
N ASN A 151 14.39 -11.70 14.76
CA ASN A 151 15.61 -11.80 13.94
C ASN A 151 15.35 -11.67 12.42
N GLU A 152 14.08 -11.69 11.98
CA GLU A 152 13.69 -11.50 10.57
C GLU A 152 13.17 -10.08 10.28
N ILE A 153 13.30 -9.14 11.22
CA ILE A 153 12.83 -7.77 11.03
C ILE A 153 13.58 -7.13 9.83
N PRO A 154 12.87 -6.57 8.84
CA PRO A 154 13.50 -5.93 7.69
C PRO A 154 14.37 -4.73 8.09
N PRO A 155 15.44 -4.44 7.33
CA PRO A 155 16.20 -3.20 7.50
C PRO A 155 15.30 -1.95 7.47
N GLY A 156 15.63 -0.96 8.31
CA GLY A 156 14.83 0.26 8.50
C GLY A 156 13.69 0.11 9.53
N TYR A 157 13.44 -1.10 10.03
CA TYR A 157 12.48 -1.37 11.10
C TYR A 157 13.15 -1.84 12.38
N GLU A 158 12.50 -1.58 13.51
CA GLU A 158 12.88 -2.07 14.83
C GLU A 158 11.66 -2.70 15.54
N GLU A 159 11.91 -3.61 16.49
CA GLU A 159 10.84 -4.16 17.33
C GLU A 159 10.21 -3.08 18.19
N TRP A 160 8.87 -3.06 18.24
CA TRP A 160 8.10 -2.17 19.10
C TRP A 160 7.44 -2.96 20.23
N THR A 161 7.83 -2.66 21.46
CA THR A 161 7.42 -3.39 22.66
C THR A 161 6.33 -2.70 23.48
N GLY A 162 5.77 -1.59 22.99
CA GLY A 162 4.78 -0.79 23.72
C GLY A 162 3.49 -1.55 24.09
N SER A 163 3.15 -2.59 23.33
CA SER A 163 2.01 -3.49 23.60
C SER A 163 2.43 -4.87 24.13
N ALA A 164 3.68 -5.07 24.53
CA ALA A 164 4.15 -6.39 24.96
C ALA A 164 3.28 -6.94 26.10
N GLY A 165 2.68 -8.12 25.88
CA GLY A 165 1.78 -8.77 26.82
C GLY A 165 0.41 -8.10 27.01
N ARG A 166 0.03 -7.16 26.13
CA ARG A 166 -1.23 -6.39 26.20
C ARG A 166 -1.99 -6.48 24.88
N THR A 167 -3.31 -6.49 24.98
CA THR A 167 -4.19 -6.29 23.82
C THR A 167 -4.36 -4.79 23.60
N LEU A 168 -4.22 -4.34 22.35
CA LEU A 168 -4.48 -2.94 21.99
C LEU A 168 -6.00 -2.71 21.90
N VAL A 169 -6.47 -1.66 22.58
CA VAL A 169 -7.87 -1.22 22.55
C VAL A 169 -7.91 0.18 21.95
N GLY A 170 -8.90 0.42 21.09
CA GLY A 170 -9.12 1.74 20.50
C GLY A 170 -9.49 2.75 21.58
N ARG A 171 -8.87 3.93 21.54
CA ARG A 171 -9.24 5.03 22.44
C ARG A 171 -10.67 5.48 22.14
N ASP A 172 -11.51 5.52 23.16
CA ASP A 172 -12.85 6.12 23.11
C ASP A 172 -12.93 7.27 24.11
N PRO A 173 -12.95 8.54 23.66
CA PRO A 173 -13.03 9.69 24.57
C PRO A 173 -14.30 9.73 25.44
N SER A 174 -15.35 9.00 25.07
CA SER A 174 -16.62 8.96 25.79
C SER A 174 -16.69 7.86 26.86
N ASP A 175 -15.76 6.91 26.82
CA ASP A 175 -15.67 5.81 27.78
C ASP A 175 -14.59 6.14 28.84
N SER A 176 -14.97 6.17 30.12
CA SER A 176 -14.02 6.47 31.20
C SER A 176 -12.85 5.49 31.25
N ASP A 177 -13.07 4.22 30.91
CA ASP A 177 -12.04 3.18 30.95
C ASP A 177 -11.06 3.29 29.77
N PHE A 178 -11.47 3.88 28.64
CA PHE A 178 -10.69 3.95 27.40
C PHE A 178 -10.43 5.39 26.89
N SER A 179 -10.71 6.41 27.71
CA SER A 179 -10.60 7.83 27.33
C SER A 179 -9.17 8.38 27.27
N VAL A 180 -8.23 7.77 27.98
CA VAL A 180 -6.84 8.24 28.10
C VAL A 180 -5.92 7.43 27.19
N LEU A 181 -5.25 8.10 26.26
CA LEU A 181 -4.29 7.46 25.36
C LEU A 181 -3.10 6.87 26.15
N GLY A 182 -2.77 5.60 25.88
CA GLY A 182 -1.65 4.93 26.53
C GLY A 182 -1.92 4.46 27.96
N ALA A 183 -3.14 4.67 28.49
CA ALA A 183 -3.54 4.06 29.75
C ALA A 183 -3.48 2.53 29.62
N THR A 184 -3.03 1.88 30.69
CA THR A 184 -2.93 0.41 30.75
C THR A 184 -3.88 -0.12 31.81
N GLY A 185 -4.53 -1.25 31.55
CA GLY A 185 -5.42 -1.91 32.48
C GLY A 185 -5.57 -3.40 32.21
N GLY A 186 -6.52 -4.03 32.88
CA GLY A 186 -6.84 -5.45 32.76
C GLY A 186 -5.99 -6.36 33.67
N SER A 187 -6.38 -7.64 33.71
CA SER A 187 -5.68 -8.69 34.46
C SER A 187 -5.76 -10.01 33.69
N LYS A 188 -4.74 -10.86 33.84
CA LYS A 188 -4.74 -12.23 33.26
C LYS A 188 -5.61 -13.20 34.08
N THR A 189 -5.89 -12.85 35.33
CA THR A 189 -6.62 -13.68 36.27
C THR A 189 -7.58 -12.84 37.12
N SER A 190 -8.70 -13.44 37.52
CA SER A 190 -9.64 -12.86 38.49
C SER A 190 -9.98 -13.87 39.57
N THR A 191 -10.05 -13.43 40.83
CA THR A 191 -10.44 -14.29 41.97
C THR A 191 -11.90 -14.04 42.28
N ILE A 192 -12.70 -15.11 42.40
CA ILE A 192 -14.09 -14.99 42.85
C ILE A 192 -14.10 -14.54 44.31
N GLN A 193 -14.67 -13.37 44.57
CA GLN A 193 -14.93 -12.87 45.90
C GLN A 193 -16.41 -13.04 46.25
N LYS A 194 -16.74 -12.94 47.54
CA LYS A 194 -18.13 -13.03 48.02
C LYS A 194 -19.07 -12.07 47.28
N MET A 195 -18.60 -10.87 46.93
CA MET A 195 -19.39 -9.89 46.16
C MET A 195 -19.69 -10.30 44.72
N ASN A 196 -18.97 -11.29 44.17
CA ASN A 196 -19.21 -11.84 42.84
C ASN A 196 -20.18 -13.03 42.85
N LEU A 197 -20.52 -13.57 44.03
CA LEU A 197 -21.45 -14.69 44.15
C LEU A 197 -22.89 -14.21 43.91
N PRO A 198 -23.74 -15.04 43.27
CA PRO A 198 -25.15 -14.70 43.12
C PRO A 198 -25.82 -14.63 44.50
N GLN A 199 -26.82 -13.77 44.64
CA GLN A 199 -27.58 -13.61 45.88
C GLN A 199 -28.55 -14.78 46.07
N VAL A 200 -28.02 -15.92 46.53
CA VAL A 200 -28.81 -17.14 46.76
C VAL A 200 -28.82 -17.52 48.24
N LYS A 201 -29.95 -18.08 48.69
CA LYS A 201 -30.08 -18.70 50.02
C LYS A 201 -30.22 -20.21 49.81
N ILE A 202 -29.30 -20.98 50.39
CA ILE A 202 -29.34 -22.44 50.35
C ILE A 202 -29.74 -22.92 51.76
N GLY A 203 -30.92 -23.54 51.88
CA GLY A 203 -31.36 -24.18 53.11
C GLY A 203 -31.04 -25.66 53.06
N THR A 204 -30.25 -26.18 54.00
CA THR A 204 -29.94 -27.62 54.07
C THR A 204 -31.01 -28.42 54.80
N SER A 205 -31.97 -27.77 55.48
CA SER A 205 -33.03 -28.36 56.32
C SER A 205 -32.58 -29.45 57.31
N ILE A 206 -31.27 -29.59 57.53
CA ILE A 206 -30.63 -30.64 58.34
C ILE A 206 -29.78 -29.96 59.41
N TYR A 207 -30.04 -30.30 60.67
CA TYR A 207 -29.40 -29.76 61.85
C TYR A 207 -28.85 -30.91 62.71
N THR A 208 -27.66 -30.72 63.29
CA THR A 208 -27.17 -31.63 64.33
C THR A 208 -27.96 -31.38 65.64
N ASN A 209 -28.39 -32.46 66.31
CA ASN A 209 -29.28 -32.46 67.50
C ASN A 209 -30.71 -31.95 67.25
N GLY A 210 -31.36 -32.46 66.22
CA GLY A 210 -32.81 -32.32 66.04
C GLY A 210 -33.60 -33.00 67.15
N GLY A 211 -34.55 -32.29 67.76
CA GLY A 211 -35.44 -32.86 68.77
C GLY A 211 -36.37 -33.93 68.17
N ARG A 212 -36.70 -34.94 69.00
CA ARG A 212 -37.56 -36.10 68.72
C ARG A 212 -38.86 -35.74 67.97
N LEU A 213 -39.10 -36.32 66.79
CA LEU A 213 -40.47 -36.52 66.32
C LEU A 213 -41.04 -37.72 67.08
N VAL A 214 -42.20 -37.53 67.72
CA VAL A 214 -42.93 -38.64 68.35
C VAL A 214 -43.76 -39.28 67.26
N ASP A 215 -43.18 -40.23 66.54
CA ASP A 215 -43.93 -41.19 65.73
C ASP A 215 -43.76 -42.59 66.33
N ASP A 216 -44.80 -43.40 66.15
CA ASP A 216 -45.14 -44.61 66.86
C ASP A 216 -44.03 -45.68 66.84
N THR A 217 -43.62 -46.13 68.04
CA THR A 217 -42.98 -47.43 68.36
C THR A 217 -41.93 -48.05 67.38
N GLY A 218 -40.86 -47.33 67.03
CA GLY A 218 -39.68 -47.90 66.32
C GLY A 218 -38.33 -47.25 66.70
N PRO A 219 -37.15 -47.87 66.39
CA PRO A 219 -35.84 -47.35 66.77
C PRO A 219 -35.54 -46.02 66.07
N MET A 220 -34.82 -45.16 66.78
CA MET A 220 -34.72 -43.70 66.56
C MET A 220 -34.39 -43.28 65.12
N ASP A 221 -35.31 -42.54 64.50
CA ASP A 221 -35.02 -41.72 63.33
C ASP A 221 -34.78 -40.26 63.75
N ASN A 222 -33.63 -39.72 63.37
CA ASN A 222 -33.14 -38.41 63.79
C ASN A 222 -33.41 -37.37 62.69
N ILE A 223 -34.66 -36.94 62.56
CA ILE A 223 -35.04 -35.83 61.66
C ILE A 223 -36.01 -34.92 62.41
N GLY A 224 -35.52 -33.81 62.97
CA GLY A 224 -36.37 -32.86 63.71
C GLY A 224 -35.78 -31.44 63.81
N THR A 225 -36.66 -30.44 63.79
CA THR A 225 -36.36 -29.01 63.71
C THR A 225 -36.31 -28.35 65.10
N THR A 226 -35.12 -28.02 65.63
CA THR A 226 -34.95 -27.26 66.89
C THR A 226 -34.25 -25.91 66.67
N PRO A 227 -34.54 -24.86 67.46
CA PRO A 227 -34.05 -23.49 67.21
C PRO A 227 -32.54 -23.27 67.47
N ASN A 228 -31.85 -24.22 68.10
CA ASN A 228 -30.48 -24.04 68.60
C ASN A 228 -29.47 -25.10 68.06
N GLY A 229 -29.81 -25.83 67.00
CA GLY A 229 -28.90 -26.82 66.39
C GLY A 229 -27.84 -26.15 65.51
N THR A 230 -26.60 -26.66 65.52
CA THR A 230 -25.59 -26.25 64.55
C THR A 230 -25.96 -26.83 63.18
N GLN A 231 -26.10 -25.96 62.18
CA GLN A 231 -26.36 -26.36 60.80
C GLN A 231 -25.20 -27.23 60.31
N ILE A 232 -25.49 -28.35 59.66
CA ILE A 232 -24.43 -29.14 59.02
C ILE A 232 -23.90 -28.34 57.83
N GLU A 233 -22.61 -28.02 57.89
CA GLU A 233 -21.90 -27.35 56.80
C GLU A 233 -21.53 -28.37 55.71
N THR A 234 -21.50 -27.90 54.46
CA THR A 234 -20.88 -28.67 53.38
C THR A 234 -19.37 -28.72 53.56
N GLU A 235 -18.69 -29.61 52.85
CA GLU A 235 -17.24 -29.47 52.66
C GLU A 235 -16.89 -28.10 52.03
N VAL A 236 -15.62 -27.71 52.13
CA VAL A 236 -15.12 -26.47 51.53
C VAL A 236 -15.43 -26.48 50.03
N LEU A 237 -16.30 -25.57 49.61
CA LEU A 237 -16.71 -25.47 48.22
C LEU A 237 -15.67 -24.65 47.44
N GLY A 238 -14.97 -25.33 46.53
CA GLY A 238 -13.96 -24.73 45.65
C GLY A 238 -12.55 -24.67 46.24
N LEU A 239 -11.58 -24.37 45.37
CA LEU A 239 -10.15 -24.36 45.71
C LEU A 239 -9.56 -22.95 45.87
N SER A 240 -10.39 -21.91 45.75
CA SER A 240 -9.96 -20.50 45.74
C SER A 240 -8.90 -20.14 44.67
N GLU A 241 -8.75 -20.97 43.64
CA GLU A 241 -7.83 -20.71 42.55
C GLU A 241 -8.35 -19.57 41.65
N PRO A 242 -7.48 -18.63 41.21
CA PRO A 242 -7.87 -17.59 40.29
C PRO A 242 -8.34 -18.16 38.94
N LEU A 243 -9.46 -17.63 38.45
CA LEU A 243 -9.94 -17.90 37.10
C LEU A 243 -9.05 -17.21 36.08
N LYS A 244 -8.66 -17.91 35.02
CA LYS A 244 -8.00 -17.29 33.86
C LYS A 244 -9.03 -16.48 33.06
N THR A 245 -8.71 -15.22 32.81
CA THR A 245 -9.55 -14.27 32.04
C THR A 245 -8.95 -13.95 30.67
N LEU A 246 -8.04 -14.80 30.19
CA LEU A 246 -7.42 -14.66 28.88
C LEU A 246 -8.32 -15.26 27.81
N ASP A 247 -8.76 -14.43 26.87
CA ASP A 247 -9.38 -14.89 25.63
C ASP A 247 -8.36 -15.68 24.79
N PRO A 248 -8.79 -16.57 23.88
CA PRO A 248 -7.88 -17.19 22.92
C PRO A 248 -7.06 -16.15 22.14
N TYR A 249 -5.73 -16.22 22.22
CA TYR A 249 -4.84 -15.23 21.61
C TYR A 249 -3.72 -15.87 20.76
N ARG A 250 -3.15 -15.07 19.86
CA ARG A 250 -1.93 -15.38 19.11
C ARG A 250 -0.84 -14.37 19.46
N ILE A 251 0.34 -14.87 19.80
CA ILE A 251 1.51 -14.02 20.07
C ILE A 251 2.11 -13.59 18.73
N VAL A 252 2.32 -12.28 18.58
CA VAL A 252 2.87 -11.63 17.39
C VAL A 252 3.82 -10.52 17.84
N ASN A 253 4.76 -10.17 16.97
CA ASN A 253 5.60 -8.99 17.19
C ASN A 253 4.93 -7.77 16.58
N TYR A 254 5.33 -6.61 17.05
CA TYR A 254 5.05 -5.33 16.40
C TYR A 254 6.37 -4.70 16.00
N ILE A 255 6.40 -4.02 14.87
CA ILE A 255 7.60 -3.31 14.38
C ILE A 255 7.27 -1.88 14.03
N ILE A 256 8.26 -1.00 14.13
CA ILE A 256 8.14 0.42 13.78
C ILE A 256 9.26 0.84 12.84
N TYR A 257 8.94 1.70 11.87
CA TYR A 257 9.93 2.24 10.95
C TYR A 257 10.78 3.32 11.63
N LYS A 258 12.09 3.33 11.36
CA LYS A 258 13.07 4.25 11.98
C LYS A 258 13.97 4.97 10.99
N GLY A 259 13.98 4.58 9.72
CA GLY A 259 14.91 5.11 8.70
C GLY A 259 15.73 3.99 8.11
#